data_AF-A0ABD1MQ02-F1
#
_entry.id   AF-A0ABD1MQ02-F1
#
_cell.length_a   1.000
_cell.length_b   1.000
_cell.length_c   1.000
_cell.angle_alpha   90.00
_cell.angle_beta   90.00
_cell.angle_gamma   90.00
#
_symmetry.space_group_name_H-M   'P 1'
#
loop_
_entity.id
_entity.type
_entity.pdbx_description
1 polymer ?
#
loop_
_entity_poly.entity_id
_entity_poly.type
_entity_poly.pdbx_seq_one_letter_code
_entity_poly.pdbx_strand_id
1 'polypeptide(L)'
;MRLESLLRLKESLDLKETAVENNVPRKVPLTSLEDGSNIYGRYKDKEAIIKLLREDSCDGEVVSVIPIVGMGGFGNTTLAQLVYNDDNLKEVFDFKA
;
A
#
# COMPACT_ATOMS: atom_id res chain seq x y z
N MET A 1 27.38 -23.75 -4.05
CA MET A 1 26.75 -23.09 -5.21
C MET A 1 25.49 -22.28 -4.88
N ARG A 2 24.55 -22.74 -4.04
CA ARG A 2 23.29 -21.99 -3.76
C ARG A 2 23.43 -20.72 -2.90
N LEU A 3 24.39 -20.67 -1.97
CA LEU A 3 24.56 -19.51 -1.07
C LEU A 3 25.19 -18.31 -1.79
N GLU A 4 26.21 -18.57 -2.61
CA GLU A 4 26.88 -17.55 -3.41
C GLU A 4 25.94 -16.83 -4.37
N SER A 5 24.96 -17.55 -4.95
CA SER A 5 23.94 -16.93 -5.80
C SER A 5 23.02 -15.98 -5.04
N LEU A 6 22.75 -16.22 -3.76
CA LEU A 6 21.95 -15.32 -2.94
C LEU A 6 22.73 -14.08 -2.51
N LEU A 7 24.02 -14.23 -2.17
CA LEU A 7 24.89 -13.10 -1.85
C LEU A 7 25.02 -12.12 -3.03
N ARG A 8 25.26 -12.65 -4.24
CA ARG A 8 25.30 -11.84 -5.47
C ARG A 8 23.98 -11.13 -5.76
N LEU A 9 22.85 -11.79 -5.45
CA LEU A 9 21.53 -11.19 -5.64
C LEU A 9 21.28 -10.05 -4.64
N LYS A 10 21.66 -10.23 -3.36
CA LYS A 10 21.59 -9.18 -2.33
C LYS A 10 22.36 -7.92 -2.78
N GLU A 11 23.57 -8.11 -3.30
CA GLU A 11 24.41 -7.02 -3.82
C GLU A 11 23.78 -6.35 -5.04
N SER A 12 23.24 -7.11 -6.00
CA SER A 12 22.62 -6.54 -7.21
C SER A 12 21.34 -5.74 -6.98
N LEU A 13 20.70 -5.96 -5.83
CA LEU A 13 19.42 -5.36 -5.45
C LEU A 13 19.59 -4.25 -4.41
N ASP A 14 20.82 -3.89 -4.04
CA ASP A 14 21.16 -2.88 -3.03
C ASP A 14 20.40 -3.07 -1.70
N LEU A 15 20.16 -4.33 -1.31
CA LEU A 15 19.36 -4.64 -0.13
C LEU A 15 20.15 -4.34 1.14
N LYS A 16 19.60 -3.47 1.99
CA LYS A 16 20.17 -3.15 3.31
C LYS A 16 19.72 -4.18 4.34
N GLU A 17 20.69 -4.68 5.10
CA GLU A 17 20.43 -5.52 6.26
C GLU A 17 20.06 -4.63 7.44
N THR A 18 18.87 -4.84 8.01
CA THR A 18 18.40 -4.11 9.18
C THR A 18 18.42 -5.04 10.39
N ALA A 19 19.06 -4.62 11.47
CA ALA A 19 18.95 -5.32 12.74
C ALA A 19 17.51 -5.17 13.25
N VAL A 20 16.88 -6.27 13.66
CA VAL A 20 15.57 -6.22 14.32
C VAL A 20 15.78 -5.61 15.71
N GLU A 21 15.47 -4.32 15.86
CA GLU A 21 15.44 -3.68 17.17
C GLU A 21 14.19 -4.15 17.94
N ASN A 22 14.39 -4.82 19.07
CA ASN A 22 13.32 -5.23 20.00
C ASN A 22 12.77 -4.04 20.80
N ASN A 23 12.35 -2.98 20.12
CA ASN A 23 11.78 -1.81 20.78
C ASN A 23 10.28 -2.01 21.01
N VAL A 24 9.87 -1.87 22.28
CA VAL A 24 8.48 -1.80 22.78
C VAL A 24 7.57 -1.09 21.77
N PRO A 25 6.35 -1.59 21.47
CA PRO A 25 5.50 -0.98 20.46
C PRO A 25 4.99 0.37 20.96
N ARG A 26 5.76 1.43 20.68
CA ARG A 26 5.24 2.78 20.59
C ARG A 26 4.16 2.71 19.51
N LYS A 27 2.92 3.13 19.81
CA LYS A 27 1.93 3.40 18.75
C LYS A 27 2.52 4.49 17.86
N VAL A 28 3.26 4.08 16.85
CA VAL A 28 3.68 4.94 15.75
C VAL A 28 2.37 5.33 15.06
N PRO A 29 2.14 6.62 14.78
CA PRO A 29 1.02 7.02 13.95
C PRO A 29 1.03 6.16 12.68
N LEU A 30 -0.11 5.53 12.36
CA LEU A 30 -0.31 4.80 11.10
C LEU A 30 -0.14 5.69 9.86
N THR A 31 0.11 6.99 10.07
CA THR A 31 0.21 8.06 9.09
C THR A 31 1.64 8.38 8.67
N SER A 32 2.67 7.69 9.19
CA SER A 32 4.03 7.80 8.63
C SER A 32 4.13 6.94 7.37
N LEU A 33 3.39 7.31 6.33
CA LEU A 33 3.62 6.78 4.99
C LEU A 33 4.82 7.55 4.44
N GLU A 34 6.02 6.98 4.60
CA GLU A 34 7.13 7.34 3.71
C GLU A 34 6.62 7.12 2.28
N ASP A 35 6.79 8.15 1.44
CA ASP A 35 6.54 8.18 0.00
C ASP A 35 6.46 6.75 -0.57
N GLY A 36 5.31 6.33 -1.10
CA GLY A 36 4.97 4.91 -1.42
C GLY A 36 5.92 4.18 -2.39
N SER A 37 7.05 4.81 -2.71
CA SER A 37 8.28 4.34 -3.36
C SER A 37 8.77 2.94 -3.00
N ASN A 38 8.49 2.42 -1.79
CA ASN A 38 8.95 1.10 -1.35
C ASN A 38 7.84 0.02 -1.39
N ILE A 39 6.72 0.26 -2.08
CA ILE A 39 5.62 -0.71 -2.19
C ILE A 39 5.58 -1.31 -3.60
N TYR A 40 5.73 -2.63 -3.68
CA TYR A 40 5.82 -3.37 -4.94
C TYR A 40 4.70 -4.39 -5.10
N GLY A 41 4.42 -4.80 -6.34
CA GLY A 41 3.47 -5.87 -6.66
C GLY A 41 1.99 -5.53 -6.49
N ARG A 42 1.66 -4.37 -5.91
CA ARG A 42 0.27 -3.92 -5.64
C ARG A 42 -0.35 -3.04 -6.72
N TYR A 43 0.35 -2.81 -7.82
CA TYR A 43 -0.13 -1.95 -8.90
C TYR A 43 -1.50 -2.40 -9.43
N LYS A 44 -1.67 -3.68 -9.76
CA LYS A 44 -2.93 -4.19 -10.32
C LYS A 44 -4.10 -4.07 -9.35
N ASP A 45 -3.88 -4.39 -8.07
CA ASP A 45 -4.89 -4.26 -7.02
C ASP A 45 -5.35 -2.79 -6.88
N LYS A 46 -4.38 -1.86 -6.86
CA LYS A 46 -4.63 -0.42 -6.77
C LYS A 46 -5.45 0.09 -7.96
N GLU A 47 -5.05 -0.22 -9.18
CA GLU A 47 -5.76 0.20 -10.40
C GLU A 47 -7.18 -0.37 -10.47
N ALA A 48 -7.38 -1.62 -10.01
CA ALA A 48 -8.71 -2.23 -9.97
C ALA A 48 -9.66 -1.47 -9.03
N ILE A 49 -9.18 -1.05 -7.84
CA ILE A 49 -9.98 -0.27 -6.89
C ILE A 49 -10.25 1.14 -7.43
N ILE A 50 -9.26 1.81 -8.02
CA ILE A 50 -9.44 3.13 -8.64
C ILE A 50 -10.51 3.08 -9.74
N LYS A 51 -10.53 2.00 -10.52
CA LYS A 51 -11.54 1.79 -11.56
C LYS A 51 -12.94 1.66 -10.94
N LEU A 52 -13.11 0.85 -9.91
CA LEU A 52 -14.39 0.71 -9.19
C LEU A 52 -14.88 2.06 -8.63
N LEU A 53 -13.99 2.84 -8.03
CA LEU A 53 -14.30 4.17 -7.49
C LEU A 53 -14.79 5.17 -8.57
N ARG A 54 -14.37 5.00 -9.82
CA ARG A 54 -14.79 5.85 -10.95
C ARG A 54 -16.05 5.35 -11.65
N GLU A 55 -16.26 4.03 -11.65
CA GLU A 55 -17.42 3.38 -12.27
C GLU A 55 -18.66 3.43 -11.38
N ASP A 56 -18.51 3.73 -10.08
CA ASP A 56 -19.62 4.03 -9.19
C ASP A 56 -20.30 5.35 -9.57
N SER A 57 -21.13 5.28 -10.61
CA SER A 57 -22.24 6.19 -10.82
C SER A 57 -23.30 5.84 -9.78
N CYS A 58 -23.37 6.62 -8.71
CA CYS A 58 -24.38 6.48 -7.66
C CYS A 58 -25.79 6.63 -8.28
N ASP A 59 -26.40 5.51 -8.68
CA ASP A 59 -27.79 5.39 -9.15
C ASP A 59 -28.78 5.57 -7.99
N GLY A 60 -28.63 6.67 -7.24
CA GLY A 60 -29.49 7.04 -6.11
C GLY A 60 -29.05 6.54 -4.73
N GLU A 61 -27.93 5.82 -4.62
CA GLU A 61 -27.34 5.49 -3.31
C GLU A 61 -26.45 6.63 -2.78
N VAL A 62 -26.62 6.98 -1.50
CA VAL A 62 -25.91 8.09 -0.86
C VAL A 62 -24.45 7.74 -0.54
N VAL A 63 -24.11 6.44 -0.44
CA VAL A 63 -22.78 5.95 -0.05
C VAL A 63 -22.48 4.61 -0.73
N SER A 64 -21.34 4.50 -1.42
CA SER A 64 -20.77 3.22 -1.90
C SER A 64 -19.65 2.71 -0.98
N VAL A 65 -19.48 1.39 -0.88
CA VAL A 65 -18.49 0.74 0.00
C VAL A 65 -17.70 -0.33 -0.77
N ILE A 66 -16.37 -0.21 -0.76
CA ILE A 66 -15.44 -1.20 -1.34
C ILE A 66 -14.63 -1.85 -0.19
N PRO A 67 -14.96 -3.07 0.25
CA PRO A 67 -14.25 -3.74 1.34
C PRO A 67 -12.92 -4.35 0.86
N ILE A 68 -11.84 -4.14 1.61
CA ILE A 68 -10.54 -4.84 1.42
C ILE A 68 -10.40 -5.89 2.52
N VAL A 69 -10.47 -7.17 2.14
CA VAL A 69 -10.48 -8.30 3.08
C VAL A 69 -9.27 -9.20 2.85
N GLY A 70 -8.62 -9.63 3.94
CA GLY A 70 -7.50 -10.56 3.90
C GLY A 70 -6.97 -10.86 5.32
N MET A 71 -6.05 -11.81 5.42
CA MET A 71 -5.39 -12.10 6.71
C MET A 71 -4.60 -10.89 7.23
N GLY A 72 -4.39 -10.85 8.55
CA GLY A 72 -3.54 -9.85 9.18
C GLY A 72 -2.11 -9.86 8.60
N GLY A 73 -1.49 -8.68 8.48
CA GLY A 73 -0.13 -8.56 7.95
C GLY A 73 -0.01 -8.55 6.42
N PHE A 74 -1.10 -8.78 5.68
CA PHE A 74 -1.09 -8.72 4.21
C PHE A 74 -1.06 -7.30 3.64
N GLY A 75 -0.94 -6.26 4.45
CA GLY A 75 -0.88 -4.88 3.95
C GLY A 75 -2.20 -4.37 3.38
N ASN A 76 -3.35 -4.85 3.86
CA ASN A 76 -4.67 -4.33 3.45
C ASN A 76 -4.78 -2.82 3.70
N THR A 77 -4.36 -2.35 4.88
CA THR A 77 -4.32 -0.92 5.21
C THR A 77 -3.34 -0.16 4.32
N THR A 78 -2.20 -0.78 3.98
CA THR A 78 -1.21 -0.20 3.04
C THR A 78 -1.81 -0.02 1.64
N LEU A 79 -2.58 -1.01 1.15
CA LEU A 79 -3.28 -0.89 -0.13
C LEU A 79 -4.34 0.22 -0.11
N ALA A 80 -5.11 0.34 0.99
CA ALA A 80 -6.07 1.42 1.16
C ALA A 80 -5.40 2.81 1.11
N GLN A 81 -4.26 2.96 1.77
CA GLN A 81 -3.47 4.20 1.75
C GLN A 81 -2.90 4.49 0.36
N LEU A 82 -2.42 3.48 -0.36
CA LEU A 82 -1.93 3.63 -1.74
C LEU A 82 -3.02 4.14 -2.69
N VAL A 83 -4.23 3.59 -2.59
CA VAL A 83 -5.37 4.03 -3.41
C VAL A 83 -5.76 5.46 -3.03
N TYR A 84 -5.97 5.74 -1.74
CA TYR A 84 -6.44 7.05 -1.28
C TYR A 84 -5.49 8.20 -1.64
N ASN A 85 -4.18 7.94 -1.56
CA ASN A 85 -3.16 8.94 -1.87
C ASN A 85 -2.84 9.04 -3.36
N ASP A 86 -3.46 8.22 -4.21
CA ASP A 86 -3.20 8.25 -5.65
C ASP A 86 -3.56 9.60 -6.26
N ASP A 87 -2.67 10.11 -7.11
CA ASP A 87 -2.85 11.40 -7.77
C ASP A 87 -4.07 11.42 -8.70
N ASN A 88 -4.45 10.26 -9.26
CA ASN A 88 -5.60 10.11 -10.14
C ASN A 88 -6.96 10.27 -9.43
N LEU A 89 -6.97 10.32 -8.10
CA LEU A 89 -8.16 10.52 -7.26
C LEU A 89 -8.20 11.89 -6.57
N LYS A 90 -7.26 12.80 -6.87
CA LYS A 90 -7.24 14.17 -6.32
C LYS A 90 -8.53 14.95 -6.60
N GLU A 91 -9.17 14.68 -7.73
CA GLU A 91 -10.43 15.34 -8.14
C GLU A 91 -11.68 14.56 -7.70
N VAL A 92 -11.50 13.33 -7.19
CA VAL A 92 -12.61 12.45 -6.76
C VAL A 92 -12.94 12.66 -5.28
N PHE A 93 -11.94 12.99 -4.45
CA PHE A 93 -12.12 13.25 -3.02
C PHE A 93 -11.85 14.72 -2.70
N ASP A 94 -12.88 15.43 -2.23
CA ASP A 94 -12.81 16.85 -1.84
C ASP A 94 -11.88 17.09 -0.62
N PHE A 95 -11.64 16.06 0.19
CA PHE A 95 -10.83 16.14 1.40
C PHE A 95 -9.68 15.14 1.36
N LYS A 96 -8.47 15.68 1.54
CA LYS A 96 -7.28 14.94 1.94
C LYS A 96 -6.96 15.22 3.42
N ALA A 97 -6.58 14.16 4.15
CA ALA A 97 -6.14 14.25 5.55
C ALA A 97 -4.66 14.62 5.67
#